data_AF-T1RTK3-F1
#
_entry.id   AF-T1RTK3-F1
#
_cell.length_a   1.000
_cell.length_b   1.000
_cell.length_c   1.000
_cell.angle_alpha   90.00
_cell.angle_beta   90.00
_cell.angle_gamma   90.00
#
_symmetry.space_group_name_H-M   'P 1'
#
loop_
_entity.id
_entity.type
_entity.pdbx_description
1 polymer ?
#
loop_
_entity_poly.entity_id
_entity_poly.type
_entity_poly.pdbx_seq_one_letter_code
_entity_poly.pdbx_strand_id
1 'polypeptide(L)'
;YECDYLQQTDKAIINCQAKVQFEEADQKLLLHDCTAEPAASSKVAQCLGCPEKIDLHHKELKEPLIYSLSKANSIVKHNHFFIFRHLTFATKQVVAGFRYKLQFLIEKSNCTRAEFKVVTEECHPMQEKTEVLQCNSTVDVAPWRHERPEVHVECETMVTKSVARFKRPPGWSPIRKLKPLNCPSIPWRE
;
A
#
# COMPACT_ATOMS: atom_id res chain seq x y z
N TYR A 1 11.45 -39.38 16.77
CA TYR A 1 10.86 -38.26 16.00
C TYR A 1 11.40 -36.99 16.63
N GLU A 2 12.11 -36.18 15.86
CA GLU A 2 12.68 -34.91 16.32
C GLU A 2 11.66 -33.83 16.00
N CYS A 3 11.11 -33.19 17.03
CA CYS A 3 10.12 -32.14 16.87
C CYS A 3 10.84 -30.79 16.96
N ASP A 4 10.61 -29.94 15.96
CA ASP A 4 11.19 -28.59 15.91
C ASP A 4 10.22 -27.55 16.49
N TYR A 5 10.77 -26.44 16.98
CA TYR A 5 9.96 -25.31 17.44
C TYR A 5 9.27 -24.62 16.25
N LEU A 6 7.96 -24.41 16.35
CA LEU A 6 7.21 -23.63 15.35
C LEU A 6 7.52 -22.14 15.52
N GLN A 7 8.02 -21.48 14.47
CA GLN A 7 8.12 -20.02 14.42
C GLN A 7 6.72 -19.40 14.23
N GLN A 8 5.97 -19.21 15.31
CA GLN A 8 4.66 -18.55 15.26
C GLN A 8 4.54 -17.46 16.33
N THR A 9 4.32 -16.23 15.88
CA THR A 9 4.26 -14.99 16.69
C THR A 9 2.95 -14.80 17.46
N ASP A 10 1.95 -15.65 17.24
CA ASP A 10 0.56 -15.36 17.64
C ASP A 10 -0.06 -16.44 18.55
N LYS A 11 0.73 -17.36 19.10
CA LYS A 11 0.24 -18.38 20.03
C LYS A 11 0.42 -17.97 21.48
N ALA A 12 -0.55 -18.36 22.31
CA ALA A 12 -0.48 -18.27 23.75
C ALA A 12 0.81 -18.89 24.27
N ILE A 13 1.58 -18.13 25.05
CA ILE A 13 2.75 -18.66 25.75
C ILE A 13 2.22 -19.63 26.82
N ILE A 14 2.71 -20.86 26.79
CA ILE A 14 2.35 -21.88 27.78
C ILE A 14 3.48 -21.94 28.80
N ASN A 15 3.17 -21.59 30.04
CA ASN A 15 4.09 -21.64 31.16
C ASN A 15 3.88 -22.93 31.94
N CYS A 16 4.90 -23.77 32.01
CA CYS A 16 4.87 -25.02 32.75
C CYS A 16 5.79 -24.96 33.98
N GLN A 17 5.25 -25.33 35.14
CA GLN A 17 6.01 -25.59 36.35
C GLN A 17 6.08 -27.08 36.58
N ALA A 18 7.29 -27.62 36.78
CA ALA A 18 7.49 -29.04 37.06
C ALA A 18 8.38 -29.23 38.29
N LYS A 19 8.08 -30.26 39.07
CA LYS A 19 8.91 -30.76 40.16
C LYS A 19 9.42 -32.15 39.78
N VAL A 20 10.73 -32.28 39.69
CA VAL A 20 11.42 -33.53 39.34
C VAL A 20 12.30 -33.94 40.51
N GLN A 21 12.25 -35.22 40.87
CA GLN A 21 13.11 -35.84 41.87
C GLN A 21 14.17 -36.67 41.14
N PHE A 22 15.43 -36.48 41.52
CA PHE A 22 16.57 -37.23 41.00
C PHE A 22 17.03 -38.23 42.07
N GLU A 23 17.14 -39.50 41.71
CA GLU A 23 17.77 -40.56 42.48
C GLU A 23 19.01 -41.07 41.73
N GLU A 24 19.91 -41.81 42.39
CA GLU A 24 21.21 -42.20 41.84
C GLU A 24 21.13 -42.97 40.50
N ALA A 25 20.00 -43.62 40.21
CA ALA A 25 19.77 -44.36 38.97
C ALA A 25 18.49 -43.98 38.22
N ASP A 26 17.67 -43.05 38.73
CA ASP A 26 16.35 -42.78 38.14
C ASP A 26 15.91 -41.31 38.32
N GLN A 27 15.00 -40.87 37.46
CA GLN A 27 14.41 -39.54 37.49
C GLN A 27 12.90 -39.67 37.54
N LYS A 28 12.28 -39.14 38.60
CA LYS A 28 10.84 -39.22 38.80
C LYS A 28 10.20 -37.83 38.71
N LEU A 29 9.30 -37.66 37.74
CA LEU A 29 8.43 -36.49 37.68
C LEU A 29 7.38 -36.59 38.81
N LEU A 30 7.41 -35.65 39.76
CA LEU A 30 6.46 -35.63 40.88
C LEU A 30 5.20 -34.85 40.54
N LEU A 31 5.38 -33.70 39.89
CA LEU A 31 4.29 -32.79 39.58
C LEU A 31 4.62 -32.00 38.33
N HIS A 32 3.62 -31.76 37.49
CA HIS A 32 3.69 -30.79 36.41
C HIS A 32 2.36 -30.03 36.37
N ASP A 33 2.44 -28.73 36.13
CA ASP A 33 1.30 -27.86 35.94
C ASP A 33 1.63 -26.89 34.80
N CYS A 34 0.79 -26.86 33.78
CA CYS A 34 0.99 -26.03 32.60
C CYS A 34 -0.21 -25.11 32.45
N THR A 35 0.04 -23.81 32.55
CA THR A 35 -0.97 -22.78 32.33
C THR A 35 -0.67 -22.08 31.02
N ALA A 36 -1.63 -22.11 30.10
CA ALA A 36 -1.59 -21.24 28.93
C ALA A 36 -1.95 -19.84 29.40
N GLU A 37 -1.00 -18.91 29.39
CA GLU A 37 -1.36 -17.51 29.52
C GLU A 37 -2.28 -17.19 28.33
N PRO A 38 -3.43 -16.52 28.54
CA PRO A 38 -4.24 -16.10 27.41
C PRO A 38 -3.29 -15.34 26.50
N ALA A 39 -3.21 -15.73 25.23
CA ALA A 39 -2.37 -15.05 24.26
C ALA A 39 -2.64 -13.58 24.47
N ALA A 40 -1.67 -12.87 25.06
CA ALA A 40 -1.78 -11.44 25.15
C ALA A 40 -2.00 -11.08 23.70
N SER A 41 -3.19 -10.56 23.38
CA SER A 41 -3.39 -9.89 22.11
C SER A 41 -2.59 -8.60 22.26
N SER A 42 -1.27 -8.75 22.31
CA SER A 42 -0.32 -7.77 21.88
C SER A 42 -0.65 -7.68 20.39
N LYS A 43 -1.70 -6.90 20.09
CA LYS A 43 -1.78 -6.21 18.82
C LYS A 43 -0.43 -5.52 18.76
N VAL A 44 0.48 -6.13 18.00
CA VAL A 44 1.83 -5.61 17.80
C VAL A 44 1.68 -4.12 17.59
N ALA A 45 2.32 -3.32 18.44
CA ALA A 45 2.16 -1.88 18.40
C ALA A 45 2.40 -1.42 16.96
N GLN A 46 1.48 -0.61 16.45
CA GLN A 46 1.49 -0.24 15.05
C GLN A 46 2.81 0.48 14.71
N CYS A 47 3.53 -0.05 13.73
CA CYS A 47 4.79 0.53 13.26
C CYS A 47 4.51 1.89 12.59
N LEU A 48 4.65 2.98 13.34
CA LEU A 48 4.39 4.34 12.83
C LEU A 48 5.38 4.76 11.72
N GLY A 49 6.59 4.17 11.70
CA GLY A 49 7.59 4.41 10.65
C GLY A 49 7.35 3.62 9.37
N CYS A 50 6.44 2.65 9.39
CA CYS A 50 6.10 1.86 8.22
C CYS A 50 5.05 2.61 7.38
N PRO A 51 5.15 2.62 6.04
CA PRO A 51 4.13 3.23 5.20
C PRO A 51 2.80 2.50 5.36
N GLU A 52 1.83 3.22 5.91
CA GLU A 52 0.47 2.77 6.10
C GLU A 52 -0.44 3.41 5.05
N LYS A 53 -1.36 2.62 4.49
CA LYS A 53 -2.34 3.13 3.52
C LYS A 53 -3.33 4.06 4.20
N ILE A 54 -3.57 5.21 3.58
CA ILE A 54 -4.59 6.16 4.03
C ILE A 54 -5.79 6.07 3.08
N ASP A 55 -6.99 6.29 3.62
CA ASP A 55 -8.16 6.53 2.79
C ASP A 55 -7.94 7.71 1.83
N LEU A 56 -8.35 7.53 0.57
CA LEU A 56 -8.09 8.50 -0.50
C LEU A 56 -8.87 9.82 -0.34
N HIS A 57 -9.90 9.85 0.51
CA HIS A 57 -10.71 11.02 0.80
C HIS A 57 -10.36 11.64 2.16
N HIS A 58 -9.31 11.15 2.82
CA HIS A 58 -8.90 11.65 4.12
C HIS A 58 -8.42 13.11 4.02
N LYS A 59 -8.89 13.96 4.95
CA LYS A 59 -8.66 15.42 4.89
C LYS A 59 -7.18 15.80 4.97
N GLU A 60 -6.35 14.97 5.58
CA GLU A 60 -4.91 15.22 5.72
C GLU A 60 -4.17 15.18 4.38
N LEU A 61 -4.75 14.56 3.34
CA LEU A 61 -4.12 14.47 2.02
C LEU A 61 -4.20 15.78 1.23
N LYS A 62 -5.01 16.74 1.66
CA LYS A 62 -5.23 18.01 0.94
C LYS A 62 -3.95 18.81 0.76
N GLU A 63 -3.21 19.06 1.83
CA GLU A 63 -1.97 19.85 1.77
C GLU A 63 -0.88 19.15 0.95
N PRO A 64 -0.52 17.87 1.21
CA PRO A 64 0.43 17.12 0.38
C PRO A 64 0.05 17.11 -1.11
N LEU A 65 -1.24 16.99 -1.42
CA LEU A 65 -1.72 16.99 -2.79
C LEU A 65 -1.54 18.36 -3.47
N ILE A 66 -1.81 19.47 -2.77
CA ILE A 66 -1.59 20.83 -3.29
C ILE A 66 -0.10 21.04 -3.61
N TYR A 67 0.79 20.66 -2.70
CA TYR A 67 2.24 20.74 -2.92
C TYR A 67 2.67 19.89 -4.13
N SER A 68 2.14 18.67 -4.24
CA SER A 68 2.40 17.76 -5.35
C SER A 68 1.91 18.32 -6.69
N LEU A 69 0.69 18.85 -6.75
CA LEU A 69 0.09 19.41 -7.96
C LEU A 69 0.82 20.67 -8.43
N SER A 70 1.20 21.54 -7.48
CA SER A 70 2.01 22.72 -7.76
C SER A 70 3.37 22.33 -8.36
N LYS A 71 4.06 21.36 -7.74
CA LYS A 71 5.33 20.85 -8.24
C LYS A 71 5.18 20.17 -9.61
N ALA A 72 4.15 19.35 -9.82
CA ALA A 72 3.84 18.72 -11.10
C ALA A 72 3.72 19.77 -12.22
N ASN A 73 2.94 20.82 -12.01
CA ASN A 73 2.80 21.91 -12.98
C ASN A 73 4.09 22.71 -13.18
N SER A 74 5.03 22.71 -12.23
CA SER A 74 6.34 23.35 -12.44
C SER A 74 7.28 22.52 -13.33
N ILE A 75 7.18 21.18 -13.30
CA ILE A 75 8.10 20.27 -14.01
C ILE A 75 7.56 19.83 -15.38
N VAL A 76 6.24 19.72 -15.53
CA VAL A 76 5.60 19.30 -16.79
C VAL A 76 5.67 20.45 -17.80
N LYS A 77 6.53 20.29 -18.81
CA LYS A 77 6.71 21.27 -19.90
C LYS A 77 5.58 21.15 -20.92
N HIS A 78 4.48 21.85 -20.66
CA HIS A 78 3.30 21.86 -21.53
C HIS A 78 2.65 23.27 -21.54
N ASN A 79 2.00 23.64 -22.64
CA ASN A 79 1.42 24.99 -22.83
C ASN A 79 0.21 25.28 -21.94
N HIS A 80 -0.49 24.22 -21.54
CA HIS A 80 -1.62 24.29 -20.61
C HIS A 80 -1.23 23.78 -19.24
N PHE A 81 -1.91 24.29 -18.22
CA PHE A 81 -1.87 23.73 -16.88
C PHE A 81 -2.64 22.42 -16.80
N PHE A 82 -2.26 21.59 -15.84
CA PHE A 82 -2.97 20.38 -15.47
C PHE A 82 -3.66 20.57 -14.12
N ILE A 83 -4.90 20.09 -14.04
CA ILE A 83 -5.70 20.09 -12.82
C ILE A 83 -5.79 18.69 -12.24
N PHE A 84 -6.07 18.62 -10.94
CA PHE A 84 -6.25 17.35 -10.24
C PHE A 84 -7.51 16.64 -10.73
N ARG A 85 -7.39 15.33 -11.01
CA ARG A 85 -8.52 14.49 -11.38
C ARG A 85 -8.97 13.59 -10.23
N HIS A 86 -8.09 12.69 -9.78
CA HIS A 86 -8.33 11.86 -8.59
C HIS A 86 -7.04 11.22 -8.06
N LEU A 87 -7.07 10.81 -6.80
CA LEU A 87 -6.04 9.99 -6.16
C LEU A 87 -6.27 8.51 -6.48
N THR A 88 -5.20 7.76 -6.71
CA THR A 88 -5.23 6.30 -6.91
C THR A 88 -4.58 5.55 -5.76
N PHE A 89 -3.62 6.18 -5.07
CA PHE A 89 -2.92 5.58 -3.94
C PHE A 89 -2.39 6.64 -2.98
N ALA A 90 -2.44 6.37 -1.68
CA ALA A 90 -1.88 7.23 -0.65
C ALA A 90 -1.33 6.39 0.51
N THR A 91 -0.14 6.75 1.00
CA THR A 91 0.41 6.22 2.25
C THR A 91 1.02 7.33 3.10
N LYS A 92 1.08 7.10 4.41
CA LYS A 92 1.77 7.94 5.39
C LYS A 92 2.71 7.11 6.23
N GLN A 93 3.86 7.69 6.56
CA GLN A 93 4.79 7.16 7.53
C GLN A 93 5.41 8.30 8.34
N VAL A 94 5.79 8.00 9.58
CA VAL A 94 6.56 8.90 10.45
C VAL A 94 8.04 8.79 10.10
N VAL A 95 8.67 9.93 9.84
CA VAL A 95 10.11 10.09 9.57
C VAL A 95 10.64 11.26 10.41
N ALA A 96 11.53 12.12 9.87
CA ALA A 96 11.82 13.44 10.44
C ALA A 96 10.67 14.44 10.19
N GLY A 97 9.43 14.02 10.41
CA GLY A 97 8.24 14.61 9.82
C GLY A 97 7.17 13.56 9.54
N PHE A 98 6.28 13.86 8.60
CA PHE A 98 5.42 12.90 7.94
C PHE A 98 5.80 12.82 6.47
N ARG A 99 5.97 11.60 5.97
CA ARG A 99 6.16 11.35 4.55
C ARG A 99 4.87 10.82 3.95
N TYR A 100 4.36 11.52 2.96
CA TYR A 100 3.23 11.10 2.17
C TYR A 100 3.72 10.59 0.81
N LYS A 101 3.40 9.35 0.46
CA LYS A 101 3.56 8.87 -0.92
C LYS A 101 2.21 8.82 -1.60
N LEU A 102 2.06 9.57 -2.68
CA LEU A 102 0.81 9.74 -3.42
C LEU A 102 0.98 9.24 -4.83
N GLN A 103 -0.05 8.58 -5.35
CA GLN A 103 -0.25 8.40 -6.79
C GLN A 103 -1.57 9.06 -7.14
N PHE A 104 -1.55 9.93 -8.14
CA PHE A 104 -2.72 10.68 -8.56
C PHE A 104 -2.69 10.92 -10.05
N LEU A 105 -3.88 11.14 -10.61
CA LEU A 105 -4.05 11.52 -12.00
C LEU A 105 -4.29 13.01 -12.09
N ILE A 106 -3.66 13.62 -13.09
CA ILE A 106 -3.90 15.00 -13.48
C ILE A 106 -4.37 15.02 -14.94
N GLU A 107 -5.23 15.98 -15.25
CA GLU A 107 -5.79 16.13 -16.59
C GLU A 107 -5.58 17.54 -17.11
N LYS A 108 -5.36 17.66 -18.42
CA LYS A 108 -5.14 18.93 -19.10
C LYS A 108 -6.36 19.86 -18.95
N SER A 109 -6.10 21.11 -18.58
CA SER A 109 -7.14 22.14 -18.44
C SER A 109 -7.21 23.06 -19.66
N ASN A 110 -8.29 23.84 -19.74
CA ASN A 110 -8.42 24.97 -20.65
C ASN A 110 -7.42 26.11 -20.37
N CYS A 111 -6.90 26.23 -19.15
CA CYS A 111 -5.96 27.29 -18.75
C CYS A 111 -4.61 27.16 -19.45
N THR A 112 -4.23 28.19 -20.21
CA THR A 112 -2.92 28.30 -20.84
C THR A 112 -1.92 29.04 -19.95
N ARG A 113 -0.63 28.73 -20.08
CA ARG A 113 0.46 29.45 -19.39
C ARG A 113 0.67 30.88 -19.89
N ALA A 114 0.12 31.23 -21.06
CA ALA A 114 0.19 32.58 -21.62
C ALA A 114 -0.77 33.52 -20.90
N GLU A 115 -1.97 33.03 -20.58
CA GLU A 115 -3.04 33.80 -19.93
C GLU A 115 -2.97 33.71 -18.40
N PHE A 116 -2.59 32.54 -17.87
CA PHE A 116 -2.58 32.26 -16.43
C PHE A 116 -1.16 32.09 -15.88
N LYS A 117 -0.91 32.63 -14.69
CA LYS A 117 0.36 32.41 -13.95
C LYS A 117 0.33 31.15 -13.10
N VAL A 118 -0.85 30.77 -12.62
CA VAL A 118 -1.10 29.65 -11.71
C VAL A 118 -2.45 29.02 -12.05
N VAL A 119 -2.66 27.79 -11.56
CA VAL A 119 -3.99 27.15 -11.61
C VAL A 119 -4.94 27.92 -10.70
N THR A 120 -6.06 28.37 -11.26
CA THR A 120 -7.14 29.07 -10.56
C THR A 120 -8.43 28.24 -10.64
N GLU A 121 -9.47 28.68 -9.93
CA GLU A 121 -10.80 28.04 -9.95
C GLU A 121 -11.49 28.11 -11.33
N GLU A 122 -11.02 28.98 -12.23
CA GLU A 122 -11.51 29.10 -13.61
C GLU A 122 -10.96 27.99 -14.53
N CYS A 123 -9.97 27.23 -14.06
CA CYS A 123 -9.37 26.14 -14.80
C CYS A 123 -10.25 24.89 -14.76
N HIS A 124 -10.78 24.52 -15.91
CA HIS A 124 -11.69 23.40 -16.08
C HIS A 124 -11.10 22.35 -17.03
N PRO A 125 -11.49 21.07 -16.89
CA PRO A 125 -11.06 20.04 -17.82
C PRO A 125 -11.55 20.36 -19.23
N MET A 126 -10.71 20.12 -20.23
CA MET A 126 -11.16 20.18 -21.62
C MET A 126 -12.25 19.12 -21.87
N GLN A 127 -13.27 19.46 -22.66
CA GLN A 127 -14.48 18.64 -22.78
C GLN A 127 -14.30 17.36 -23.61
N GLU A 128 -13.24 17.22 -24.43
CA GLU A 128 -13.00 16.02 -25.23
C GLU A 128 -11.52 15.60 -25.29
N LYS A 129 -11.26 14.31 -25.05
CA LYS A 129 -9.93 13.64 -25.10
C LYS A 129 -8.82 14.41 -24.37
N THR A 130 -9.08 14.73 -23.12
CA THR A 130 -8.11 15.38 -22.26
C THR A 130 -6.92 14.46 -22.00
N GLU A 131 -5.73 14.98 -22.26
CA GLU A 131 -4.48 14.30 -21.92
C GLU A 131 -4.42 14.09 -20.40
N VAL A 132 -4.21 12.83 -20.00
CA VAL A 132 -4.14 12.43 -18.60
C VAL A 132 -2.72 11.94 -18.31
N LEU A 133 -2.13 12.49 -17.26
CA LEU A 133 -0.85 12.04 -16.75
C LEU A 133 -1.06 11.34 -15.41
N GLN A 134 -0.30 10.26 -15.20
CA GLN A 134 -0.18 9.61 -13.90
C GLN A 134 1.05 10.15 -13.20
N CYS A 135 0.88 10.68 -12.00
CA CYS A 135 1.97 11.22 -11.21
C CYS A 135 2.21 10.41 -9.94
N ASN A 136 3.47 10.12 -9.67
CA ASN A 136 3.96 9.60 -8.39
C ASN A 136 4.61 10.76 -7.64
N SER A 137 4.21 10.98 -6.39
CA SER A 137 4.74 12.04 -5.55
C SER A 137 5.17 11.52 -4.19
N THR A 138 6.27 12.06 -3.68
CA THR A 138 6.69 11.94 -2.28
C THR A 138 6.78 13.34 -1.69
N VAL A 139 6.07 13.55 -0.59
CA VAL A 139 6.00 14.83 0.12
C VAL A 139 6.40 14.63 1.57
N ASP A 140 7.47 15.30 1.99
CA ASP A 140 7.91 15.30 3.38
C ASP A 140 7.51 16.64 4.03
N VAL A 141 6.71 16.55 5.09
CA VAL A 141 6.20 17.71 5.84
C VAL A 141 6.59 17.61 7.31
N ALA A 142 7.02 18.72 7.89
CA ALA A 142 7.26 18.84 9.33
C ALA A 142 6.69 20.19 9.81
N PRO A 143 5.36 20.31 10.02
CA PRO A 143 4.72 21.58 10.32
C PRO A 143 5.33 22.34 11.51
N TRP A 144 5.83 21.60 12.51
CA TRP A 144 6.48 22.15 13.71
C TRP A 144 7.85 22.79 13.45
N ARG A 145 8.46 22.57 12.29
CA ARG A 145 9.75 23.19 11.93
C ARG A 145 9.59 24.51 11.17
N HIS A 146 8.36 24.82 10.72
CA HIS A 146 8.10 25.97 9.85
C HIS A 146 8.98 26.00 8.58
N GLU A 147 9.46 24.83 8.14
CA GLU A 147 10.26 24.64 6.93
C GLU A 147 9.34 24.44 5.72
N ARG A 148 9.83 24.79 4.52
CA ARG A 148 9.12 24.45 3.29
C ARG A 148 9.13 22.93 3.10
N PRO A 149 8.02 22.33 2.65
CA PRO A 149 7.96 20.90 2.44
C PRO A 149 8.89 20.48 1.30
N GLU A 150 9.52 19.32 1.45
CA GLU A 150 10.31 18.70 0.39
C GLU A 150 9.39 17.89 -0.51
N VAL A 151 9.38 18.19 -1.81
CA VAL A 151 8.41 17.65 -2.77
C VAL A 151 9.14 17.08 -3.98
N HIS A 152 9.00 15.78 -4.18
CA HIS A 152 9.47 15.05 -5.35
C HIS A 152 8.28 14.53 -6.14
N VAL A 153 8.21 14.83 -7.43
CA VAL A 153 7.11 14.40 -8.31
C VAL A 153 7.67 13.93 -9.64
N GLU A 154 7.14 12.82 -10.13
CA GLU A 154 7.40 12.29 -11.46
C GLU A 154 6.05 11.99 -12.13
N CYS A 155 5.87 12.44 -13.38
CA CYS A 155 4.62 12.28 -14.11
C CYS A 155 4.87 11.61 -15.47
N GLU A 156 4.03 10.64 -15.80
CA GLU A 156 4.09 9.85 -17.03
C GLU A 156 2.76 9.93 -17.78
N THR A 157 2.82 9.97 -19.11
CA THR A 157 1.63 9.94 -19.96
C THR A 157 0.93 8.59 -19.86
N MET A 158 -0.39 8.59 -19.62
CA MET A 158 -1.18 7.37 -19.72
C MET A 158 -1.35 6.97 -21.19
N VAL A 159 -0.39 6.22 -21.72
CA VAL A 159 -0.61 5.48 -22.96
C VAL A 159 -1.53 4.33 -22.60
N THR A 160 -2.81 4.43 -22.97
CA THR A 160 -3.67 3.24 -23.04
C THR A 160 -2.94 2.28 -23.97
N LYS A 161 -2.30 1.26 -23.41
CA LYS A 161 -1.82 0.12 -24.20
C LYS A 161 -3.06 -0.42 -24.86
N SER A 162 -3.32 0.01 -26.10
CA SER A 162 -4.24 -0.70 -26.95
C SER A 162 -3.74 -2.13 -26.90
N VAL A 163 -4.56 -3.01 -26.34
CA VAL A 163 -4.28 -4.43 -26.44
C VAL A 163 -4.38 -4.68 -27.92
N ALA A 164 -3.26 -4.53 -28.63
CA ALA A 164 -3.13 -5.02 -29.98
C ALA A 164 -3.60 -6.46 -29.84
N ARG A 165 -4.73 -6.77 -30.47
CA ARG A 165 -5.16 -8.16 -30.63
C ARG A 165 -4.02 -8.80 -31.38
N PHE A 166 -3.04 -9.36 -30.66
CA PHE A 166 -2.04 -10.24 -31.22
C PHE A 166 -2.86 -11.32 -31.89
N LYS A 167 -2.94 -11.26 -33.22
CA LYS A 167 -3.57 -12.31 -34.00
C LYS A 167 -2.77 -13.56 -33.64
N ARG A 168 -3.45 -14.52 -33.00
CA ARG A 168 -2.80 -15.79 -32.66
C ARG A 168 -2.23 -16.37 -33.95
N PRO A 169 -0.96 -16.79 -33.97
CA PRO A 169 -0.40 -17.41 -35.16
C PRO A 169 -1.27 -18.63 -35.54
N PRO A 170 -1.46 -18.89 -36.84
CA PRO A 170 -2.22 -20.04 -37.30
C PRO A 170 -1.58 -21.34 -36.73
N GLY A 171 -2.39 -22.19 -36.09
CA GLY A 171 -1.96 -23.45 -35.47
C GLY A 171 -2.01 -23.49 -33.94
N TRP A 172 -2.23 -22.37 -33.26
CA TRP A 172 -2.48 -22.37 -31.81
C TRP A 172 -3.93 -22.70 -31.48
N SER A 173 -4.19 -23.99 -31.26
CA SER A 173 -5.45 -24.48 -30.68
C SER A 173 -5.62 -23.95 -29.24
N PRO A 174 -6.86 -23.66 -28.77
CA PRO A 174 -7.09 -23.30 -27.39
C PRO A 174 -6.57 -24.40 -26.45
N ILE A 175 -5.88 -24.01 -25.37
CA ILE A 175 -5.57 -24.94 -24.29
C ILE A 175 -6.90 -25.54 -23.83
N ARG A 176 -7.04 -26.86 -24.05
CA ARG A 176 -8.19 -27.64 -23.62
C ARG A 176 -8.30 -27.43 -22.11
N LYS A 177 -9.34 -26.75 -21.63
CA LYS A 177 -9.59 -26.67 -20.18
C LYS A 177 -9.81 -28.11 -19.70
N LEU A 178 -8.79 -28.70 -19.07
CA LEU A 178 -8.98 -29.88 -18.26
C LEU A 178 -9.99 -29.48 -17.19
N LYS A 179 -11.17 -30.13 -17.20
CA LYS A 179 -12.11 -30.02 -16.10
C LYS A 179 -11.33 -30.38 -14.82
N PRO A 180 -11.44 -29.60 -13.74
CA PRO A 180 -10.91 -30.06 -12.47
C PRO A 180 -11.53 -31.42 -12.18
N LEU A 181 -10.69 -32.41 -11.91
CA LEU A 181 -11.14 -33.65 -11.30
C LEU A 181 -11.84 -33.23 -10.00
N ASN A 182 -13.14 -33.49 -9.91
CA ASN A 182 -13.88 -33.40 -8.66
C ASN A 182 -13.19 -34.35 -7.68
N CYS A 183 -12.43 -33.81 -6.73
CA CYS A 183 -12.09 -34.56 -5.53
C CYS A 183 -13.39 -34.71 -4.73
N PRO A 184 -13.84 -35.94 -4.42
CA PRO A 184 -14.96 -36.12 -3.51
C PRO A 184 -14.57 -35.56 -2.14
N SER A 185 -15.39 -34.64 -1.63
CA SER A 185 -15.30 -34.08 -0.29
C SER A 185 -15.53 -35.20 0.74
N ILE A 186 -14.52 -35.46 1.57
CA ILE A 186 -14.64 -36.29 2.77
C ILE A 186 -15.50 -35.52 3.77
N PRO A 187 -16.61 -36.09 4.28
CA PRO A 187 -17.42 -35.44 5.30
C PRO A 187 -16.72 -35.54 6.66
N TRP A 188 -16.59 -34.40 7.34
CA TRP A 188 -16.21 -34.31 8.75
C TRP A 188 -17.20 -35.11 9.59
N ARG A 189 -16.67 -35.98 10.47
CA ARG A 189 -17.44 -36.67 11.49
C ARG A 189 -17.26 -35.92 12.82
N GLU A 190 -18.38 -35.75 13.52
CA GLU A 190 -18.52 -35.20 14.87
C GLU A 190 -17.63 -35.89 15.91
#